data_AF-A0A933XJR6-F1
#
_entry.id   AF-A0A933XJR6-F1
#
_cell.length_a   1.000
_cell.length_b   1.000
_cell.length_c   1.000
_cell.angle_alpha   90.00
_cell.angle_beta   90.00
_cell.angle_gamma   90.00
#
_symmetry.space_group_name_H-M   'P 1'
#
loop_
_entity.id
_entity.type
_entity.pdbx_description
1 polymer ?
#
loop_
_entity_poly.entity_id
_entity_poly.type
_entity_poly.pdbx_seq_one_letter_code
_entity_poly.pdbx_strand_id
1 'polypeptide(L)'
;GGEKHLYRALADTSEGYGLWDNFQHKQAWEKLKPSQRSLEMATVFGGPPGLKSYAATLKENLAFLEKLIVGVPAVKQEHFLDLIANAKRRAVIEHKYDDAIARLYRAAGAYAQIRLAGRGINTTDVQENQLPEEIRTEFTNKYRDEVDNRLKLPLYGAYKLLRLLGDPAGALFSEQWPQMKLLLDSRNKSILAHGFEPVKRERYEEMFKLVCKIGGVNEQSLPRFPDLTL
;
A
#
# COMPACT_ATOMS: atom_id res chain seq x y z
N GLY A 1 -27.89 27.80 -9.92
CA GLY A 1 -26.53 28.33 -9.62
C GLY A 1 -25.67 27.31 -8.90
N GLY A 2 -26.06 26.89 -7.69
CA GLY A 2 -25.29 25.96 -6.85
C GLY A 2 -25.08 24.55 -7.43
N GLU A 3 -26.01 24.04 -8.22
CA GLU A 3 -25.90 22.72 -8.86
C GLU A 3 -24.67 22.60 -9.77
N LYS A 4 -24.33 23.66 -10.53
CA LYS A 4 -23.14 23.66 -11.40
C LYS A 4 -21.84 23.49 -10.61
N HIS A 5 -21.76 24.07 -9.42
CA HIS A 5 -20.60 23.94 -8.53
C HIS A 5 -20.53 22.55 -7.91
N LEU A 6 -21.68 21.98 -7.51
CA LEU A 6 -21.77 20.63 -6.99
C LEU A 6 -21.34 19.59 -8.04
N TYR A 7 -21.89 19.63 -9.25
CA TYR A 7 -21.54 18.67 -10.31
C TYR A 7 -20.06 18.76 -10.70
N ARG A 8 -19.51 19.98 -10.76
CA ARG A 8 -18.07 20.15 -11.00
C ARG A 8 -17.23 19.54 -9.89
N ALA A 9 -17.60 19.78 -8.62
CA ALA A 9 -16.89 19.22 -7.48
C ALA A 9 -16.95 17.69 -7.48
N LEU A 10 -18.10 17.09 -7.81
CA LEU A 10 -18.27 15.64 -7.96
C LEU A 10 -17.40 15.07 -9.09
N ALA A 11 -17.37 15.73 -10.26
CA ALA A 11 -16.52 15.32 -11.37
C ALA A 11 -15.02 15.39 -11.00
N ASP A 12 -14.60 16.49 -10.37
CA ASP A 12 -13.22 16.65 -9.90
C ASP A 12 -12.87 15.60 -8.84
N THR A 13 -13.80 15.23 -7.94
CA THR A 13 -13.56 14.16 -6.98
C THR A 13 -13.42 12.79 -7.63
N SER A 14 -14.24 12.47 -8.62
CA SER A 14 -14.13 11.20 -9.36
C SER A 14 -12.78 11.08 -10.06
N GLU A 15 -12.33 12.14 -10.72
CA GLU A 15 -11.00 12.18 -11.34
C GLU A 15 -9.88 12.07 -10.29
N GLY A 16 -9.99 12.79 -9.17
CA GLY A 16 -9.02 12.75 -8.08
C GLY A 16 -8.88 11.36 -7.45
N TYR A 17 -9.99 10.66 -7.22
CA TYR A 17 -9.96 9.27 -6.75
C TYR A 17 -9.41 8.31 -7.81
N GLY A 18 -9.69 8.54 -9.10
CA GLY A 18 -9.06 7.79 -10.20
C GLY A 18 -7.54 7.95 -10.24
N LEU A 19 -7.03 9.17 -10.00
CA LEU A 19 -5.59 9.42 -9.87
C LEU A 19 -5.01 8.69 -8.66
N TRP A 20 -5.67 8.76 -7.51
CA TRP A 20 -5.20 8.06 -6.31
C TRP A 20 -5.19 6.55 -6.53
N ASP A 21 -6.20 5.98 -7.16
CA ASP A 21 -6.28 4.54 -7.39
C ASP A 21 -5.17 3.99 -8.32
N ASN A 22 -4.49 4.91 -9.02
CA ASN A 22 -3.29 4.70 -9.84
C ASN A 22 -1.99 5.17 -9.16
N PHE A 23 -2.00 5.40 -7.85
CA PHE A 23 -0.88 5.87 -7.03
C PHE A 23 -0.28 7.23 -7.45
N GLN A 24 -1.04 8.04 -8.19
CA GLN A 24 -0.69 9.42 -8.53
C GLN A 24 -1.04 10.37 -7.37
N HIS A 25 -0.46 10.11 -6.18
CA HIS A 25 -0.91 10.72 -4.91
C HIS A 25 -0.90 12.24 -4.90
N LYS A 26 0.13 12.87 -5.48
CA LYS A 26 0.25 14.33 -5.53
C LYS A 26 -0.84 14.94 -6.42
N GLN A 27 -1.01 14.43 -7.64
CA GLN A 27 -2.04 14.90 -8.56
C GLN A 27 -3.44 14.64 -7.99
N ALA A 28 -3.66 13.50 -7.34
CA ALA A 28 -4.89 13.19 -6.65
C ALA A 28 -5.21 14.23 -5.56
N TRP A 29 -4.26 14.56 -4.70
CA TRP A 29 -4.48 15.57 -3.65
C TRP A 29 -4.75 16.96 -4.23
N GLU A 30 -3.99 17.39 -5.24
CA GLU A 30 -4.18 18.67 -5.94
C GLU A 30 -5.57 18.76 -6.58
N LYS A 31 -6.09 17.64 -7.07
CA LYS A 31 -7.42 17.54 -7.67
C LYS A 31 -8.55 17.47 -6.63
N LEU A 32 -8.36 16.72 -5.54
CA LEU A 32 -9.37 16.49 -4.51
C LEU A 32 -9.55 17.70 -3.57
N LYS A 33 -8.46 18.40 -3.23
CA LYS A 33 -8.46 19.45 -2.21
C LYS A 33 -9.43 20.61 -2.50
N PRO A 34 -9.51 21.14 -3.73
CA PRO A 34 -10.44 22.23 -4.04
C PRO A 34 -11.92 21.82 -3.92
N SER A 35 -12.25 20.55 -4.20
CA SER A 35 -13.62 20.05 -4.15
C SER A 35 -14.20 19.99 -2.75
N GLN A 36 -13.37 19.79 -1.71
CA GLN A 36 -13.83 19.66 -0.32
C GLN A 36 -14.75 20.81 0.11
N ARG A 37 -14.33 22.06 -0.10
CA ARG A 37 -15.13 23.24 0.31
C ARG A 37 -16.45 23.32 -0.43
N SER A 38 -16.44 23.00 -1.73
CA SER A 38 -17.66 23.03 -2.56
C SER A 38 -18.67 21.99 -2.11
N LEU A 39 -18.20 20.78 -1.77
CA LEU A 39 -19.04 19.71 -1.25
C LEU A 39 -19.56 20.04 0.15
N GLU A 40 -18.73 20.56 1.05
CA GLU A 40 -19.15 21.01 2.39
C GLU A 40 -20.26 22.07 2.30
N MET A 41 -20.13 23.07 1.42
CA MET A 41 -21.20 24.06 1.22
C MET A 41 -22.48 23.43 0.68
N ALA A 42 -22.38 22.51 -0.28
CA ALA A 42 -23.55 21.82 -0.81
C ALA A 42 -24.30 20.99 0.25
N THR A 43 -23.64 20.54 1.34
CA THR A 43 -24.33 19.88 2.46
C THR A 43 -25.28 20.80 3.23
N VAL A 44 -25.07 22.12 3.18
CA VAL A 44 -25.91 23.11 3.87
C VAL A 44 -27.08 23.57 2.99
N PHE A 45 -26.92 23.52 1.66
CA PHE A 45 -27.88 24.06 0.70
C PHE A 45 -28.69 22.99 -0.05
N GLY A 46 -28.97 21.85 0.60
CA GLY A 46 -29.88 20.83 0.05
C GLY A 46 -29.25 19.86 -0.95
N GLY A 47 -27.96 19.54 -0.80
CA GLY A 47 -27.32 18.43 -1.52
C GLY A 47 -27.97 17.07 -1.24
N PRO A 48 -27.69 16.04 -2.06
CA PRO A 48 -28.32 14.74 -1.94
C PRO A 48 -28.07 14.07 -0.58
N PRO A 49 -28.91 13.10 -0.20
CA PRO A 49 -28.60 12.17 0.88
C PRO A 49 -27.18 11.61 0.73
N GLY A 50 -26.49 11.34 1.84
CA GLY A 50 -25.11 10.84 1.83
C GLY A 50 -24.01 11.87 1.53
N LEU A 51 -24.31 13.09 1.04
CA LEU A 51 -23.26 14.08 0.72
C LEU A 51 -22.44 14.49 1.95
N LYS A 52 -23.07 14.56 3.12
CA LYS A 52 -22.39 14.90 4.39
C LYS A 52 -21.34 13.85 4.76
N SER A 53 -21.68 12.56 4.68
CA SER A 53 -20.72 11.47 4.91
C SER A 53 -19.65 11.42 3.83
N TYR A 54 -20.02 11.66 2.56
CA TYR A 54 -19.08 11.74 1.46
C TYR A 54 -18.01 12.82 1.71
N ALA A 55 -18.42 14.03 2.08
CA ALA A 55 -17.52 15.14 2.37
C ALA A 55 -16.66 14.90 3.63
N ALA A 56 -17.19 14.21 4.64
CA ALA A 56 -16.42 13.83 5.82
C ALA A 56 -15.30 12.84 5.46
N THR A 57 -15.61 11.78 4.71
CA THR A 57 -14.62 10.81 4.23
C THR A 57 -13.59 11.45 3.30
N LEU A 58 -14.00 12.37 2.41
CA LEU A 58 -13.05 13.12 1.57
C LEU A 58 -12.05 13.94 2.42
N LYS A 59 -12.50 14.53 3.53
CA LYS A 59 -11.62 15.27 4.45
C LYS A 59 -10.57 14.36 5.09
N GLU A 60 -10.98 13.19 5.58
CA GLU A 60 -10.06 12.18 6.14
C GLU A 60 -9.04 11.71 5.10
N ASN A 61 -9.52 11.47 3.88
CA ASN A 61 -8.72 11.08 2.73
C ASN A 61 -7.69 12.16 2.33
N LEU A 62 -8.05 13.44 2.35
CA LEU A 62 -7.13 14.53 2.11
C LEU A 62 -6.03 14.59 3.17
N ALA A 63 -6.36 14.37 4.44
CA ALA A 63 -5.38 14.31 5.53
C ALA A 63 -4.44 13.09 5.37
N PHE A 64 -4.95 11.95 4.92
CA PHE A 64 -4.14 10.77 4.62
C PHE A 64 -3.18 11.02 3.43
N LEU A 65 -3.68 11.56 2.32
CA LEU A 65 -2.87 11.90 1.15
C LEU A 65 -1.81 12.97 1.47
N GLU A 66 -2.12 13.94 2.33
CA GLU A 66 -1.16 14.96 2.74
C GLU A 66 0.07 14.33 3.41
N LYS A 67 -0.13 13.33 4.29
CA LYS A 67 0.98 12.57 4.91
C LYS A 67 1.84 11.84 3.88
N LEU A 68 1.24 11.36 2.78
CA LEU A 68 1.97 10.72 1.69
C LEU A 68 2.88 11.70 0.94
N ILE A 69 2.39 12.91 0.64
CA ILE A 69 3.06 13.82 -0.29
C ILE A 69 3.96 14.87 0.39
N VAL A 70 3.76 15.16 1.67
CA VAL A 70 4.54 16.17 2.40
C VAL A 70 5.80 15.56 3.02
N GLY A 71 6.91 16.31 3.02
CA GLY A 71 8.16 15.90 3.66
C GLY A 71 9.17 15.27 2.70
N VAL A 72 10.23 14.69 3.27
CA VAL A 72 11.32 14.09 2.49
C VAL A 72 10.81 12.83 1.75
N PRO A 73 11.18 12.63 0.47
CA PRO A 73 10.86 11.40 -0.25
C PRO A 73 11.39 10.16 0.49
N ALA A 74 10.47 9.35 1.00
CA ALA A 74 10.77 8.12 1.72
C ALA A 74 9.55 7.19 1.68
N VAL A 75 9.77 5.89 1.90
CA VAL A 75 8.65 4.97 2.07
C VAL A 75 8.03 5.20 3.46
N LYS A 76 6.75 5.54 3.52
CA LYS A 76 6.01 5.86 4.74
C LYS A 76 4.96 4.81 5.08
N GLN A 77 4.50 4.79 6.33
CA GLN A 77 3.42 3.91 6.80
C GLN A 77 2.17 4.02 5.93
N GLU A 78 1.86 5.22 5.44
CA GLU A 78 0.72 5.46 4.57
C GLU A 78 0.83 4.73 3.23
N HIS A 79 2.03 4.50 2.67
CA HIS A 79 2.17 3.69 1.45
C HIS A 79 1.76 2.23 1.70
N PHE A 80 2.14 1.70 2.87
CA PHE A 80 1.75 0.34 3.26
C PHE A 80 0.22 0.23 3.39
N LEU A 81 -0.41 1.17 4.09
CA LEU A 81 -1.87 1.19 4.27
C LEU A 81 -2.61 1.39 2.95
N ASP A 82 -2.11 2.29 2.08
CA ASP A 82 -2.71 2.56 0.78
C ASP A 82 -2.64 1.36 -0.17
N LEU A 83 -1.51 0.65 -0.19
CA LEU A 83 -1.36 -0.56 -1.00
C LEU A 83 -2.34 -1.66 -0.58
N ILE A 84 -2.57 -1.85 0.73
CA ILE A 84 -3.56 -2.82 1.22
C ILE A 84 -4.98 -2.38 0.84
N ALA A 85 -5.31 -1.10 1.03
CA ALA A 85 -6.61 -0.56 0.68
C ALA A 85 -6.91 -0.67 -0.83
N ASN A 86 -5.92 -0.35 -1.66
CA ASN A 86 -6.01 -0.47 -3.11
C ASN A 86 -6.11 -1.95 -3.55
N ALA A 87 -5.35 -2.86 -2.93
CA ALA A 87 -5.51 -4.30 -3.17
C ALA A 87 -6.94 -4.77 -2.87
N LYS A 88 -7.53 -4.31 -1.77
CA LYS A 88 -8.92 -4.62 -1.42
C LYS A 88 -9.90 -4.11 -2.47
N ARG A 89 -9.73 -2.89 -3.00
CA ARG A 89 -10.58 -2.37 -4.08
C ARG A 89 -10.48 -3.25 -5.34
N ARG A 90 -9.27 -3.62 -5.76
CA ARG A 90 -9.07 -4.52 -6.92
C ARG A 90 -9.75 -5.88 -6.74
N ALA A 91 -9.67 -6.47 -5.55
CA ALA A 91 -10.27 -7.78 -5.31
C ALA A 91 -11.79 -7.74 -5.11
N VAL A 92 -12.29 -6.80 -4.29
CA VAL A 92 -13.68 -6.80 -3.83
C VAL A 92 -14.61 -6.13 -4.84
N ILE A 93 -14.16 -5.07 -5.52
CA ILE A 93 -14.98 -4.30 -6.46
C ILE A 93 -14.79 -4.82 -7.89
N GLU A 94 -13.55 -5.10 -8.28
CA GLU A 94 -13.22 -5.45 -9.67
C GLU A 94 -12.98 -6.94 -9.91
N HIS A 95 -12.93 -7.76 -8.84
CA HIS A 95 -12.60 -9.19 -8.91
C HIS A 95 -11.26 -9.51 -9.61
N LYS A 96 -10.31 -8.58 -9.56
CA LYS A 96 -8.96 -8.73 -10.12
C LYS A 96 -7.98 -9.21 -9.05
N TYR A 97 -7.96 -10.52 -8.81
CA TYR A 97 -7.16 -11.10 -7.73
C TYR A 97 -5.65 -11.10 -7.99
N ASP A 98 -5.21 -11.28 -9.24
CA ASP A 98 -3.81 -11.16 -9.64
C ASP A 98 -3.25 -9.77 -9.30
N ASP A 99 -3.99 -8.73 -9.71
CA ASP A 99 -3.71 -7.34 -9.37
C ASP A 99 -3.63 -7.09 -7.86
N ALA A 100 -4.57 -7.67 -7.10
CA ALA A 100 -4.65 -7.50 -5.66
C ALA A 100 -3.45 -8.17 -4.95
N ILE A 101 -3.06 -9.38 -5.36
CA ILE A 101 -1.88 -10.06 -4.80
C ILE A 101 -0.60 -9.29 -5.10
N ALA A 102 -0.43 -8.74 -6.31
CA ALA A 102 0.74 -7.93 -6.65
C ALA A 102 0.89 -6.72 -5.72
N ARG A 103 -0.22 -6.06 -5.38
CA ARG A 103 -0.27 -4.93 -4.44
C ARG A 103 0.02 -5.36 -3.00
N LEU A 104 -0.50 -6.51 -2.56
CA LEU A 104 -0.19 -7.07 -1.24
C LEU A 104 1.28 -7.48 -1.10
N TYR A 105 1.87 -8.05 -2.15
CA TYR A 105 3.31 -8.35 -2.19
C TYR A 105 4.14 -7.07 -2.06
N ARG A 106 3.76 -6.03 -2.82
CA ARG A 106 4.41 -4.72 -2.71
C ARG A 106 4.24 -4.12 -1.31
N ALA A 107 3.06 -4.25 -0.70
CA ALA A 107 2.79 -3.79 0.66
C ALA A 107 3.71 -4.48 1.67
N ALA A 108 3.85 -5.81 1.60
CA ALA A 108 4.74 -6.56 2.47
C ALA A 108 6.20 -6.08 2.38
N GLY A 109 6.67 -5.78 1.16
CA GLY A 109 8.01 -5.20 0.95
C GLY A 109 8.12 -3.76 1.45
N ALA A 110 7.09 -2.93 1.26
CA ALA A 110 7.07 -1.54 1.74
C ALA A 110 7.14 -1.50 3.26
N TYR A 111 6.43 -2.40 3.94
CA TYR A 111 6.50 -2.53 5.39
C TYR A 111 7.91 -2.88 5.87
N ALA A 112 8.57 -3.86 5.26
CA ALA A 112 9.97 -4.17 5.61
C ALA A 112 10.91 -2.97 5.40
N GLN A 113 10.72 -2.23 4.31
CA GLN A 113 11.46 -0.99 4.02
C GLN A 113 11.26 0.07 5.10
N ILE A 114 10.03 0.31 5.53
CA ILE A 114 9.71 1.25 6.62
C ILE A 114 10.44 0.84 7.91
N ARG A 115 10.37 -0.45 8.26
CA ARG A 115 10.98 -0.99 9.49
C ARG A 115 12.52 -0.91 9.49
N LEU A 116 13.15 -1.12 8.33
CA LEU A 116 14.61 -1.02 8.16
C LEU A 116 15.07 0.43 8.03
N ALA A 117 14.30 1.30 7.36
CA ALA A 117 14.60 2.72 7.26
C ALA A 117 14.59 3.41 8.64
N GLY A 118 13.69 2.98 9.55
CA GLY A 118 13.71 3.42 10.96
C GLY A 118 15.00 3.06 11.72
N ARG A 119 15.86 2.21 11.16
CA ARG A 119 17.19 1.86 11.65
C ARG A 119 18.33 2.41 10.77
N GLY A 120 18.01 3.30 9.83
CA GLY A 120 18.98 3.86 8.88
C GLY A 120 19.43 2.89 7.78
N ILE A 121 18.70 1.80 7.55
CA ILE A 121 19.07 0.78 6.55
C ILE A 121 18.21 0.97 5.29
N ASN A 122 18.86 1.25 4.16
CA ASN A 122 18.21 1.30 2.86
C ASN A 122 18.25 -0.07 2.18
N THR A 123 17.10 -0.72 1.97
CA THR A 123 17.05 -2.08 1.37
C THR A 123 17.59 -2.17 -0.04
N THR A 124 17.71 -1.06 -0.77
CA THR A 124 18.27 -1.04 -2.14
C THR A 124 19.75 -0.69 -2.19
N ASP A 125 20.36 -0.39 -1.04
CA ASP A 125 21.76 -0.02 -0.91
C ASP A 125 22.24 -0.26 0.54
N VAL A 126 22.14 -1.52 0.98
CA VAL A 126 22.52 -1.91 2.35
C VAL A 126 24.04 -1.88 2.48
N GLN A 127 24.55 -1.26 3.54
CA GLN A 127 26.00 -1.27 3.80
C GLN A 127 26.40 -2.56 4.52
N GLU A 128 27.52 -3.17 4.16
CA GLU A 128 27.93 -4.47 4.73
C GLU A 128 28.15 -4.42 6.25
N ASN A 129 28.57 -3.26 6.77
CA ASN A 129 28.73 -3.02 8.20
C ASN A 129 27.39 -2.91 8.96
N GLN A 130 26.26 -2.73 8.26
CA GLN A 130 24.92 -2.77 8.85
C GLN A 130 24.37 -4.20 8.98
N LEU A 131 25.04 -5.19 8.36
CA LEU A 131 24.66 -6.60 8.47
C LEU A 131 25.26 -7.25 9.72
N PRO A 132 24.47 -8.06 10.46
CA PRO A 132 24.97 -9.01 11.42
C PRO A 132 26.02 -9.94 10.78
N GLU A 133 27.06 -10.26 11.55
CA GLU A 133 28.20 -11.07 11.07
C GLU A 133 27.77 -12.41 10.47
N GLU A 134 26.79 -13.06 11.11
CA GLU A 134 26.22 -14.35 10.73
C GLU A 134 25.67 -14.42 9.29
N ILE A 135 25.22 -13.28 8.73
CA ILE A 135 24.62 -13.23 7.38
C ILE A 135 25.42 -12.37 6.41
N ARG A 136 26.47 -11.67 6.87
CA ARG A 136 27.21 -10.69 6.06
C ARG A 136 27.72 -11.29 4.77
N THR A 137 28.52 -12.35 4.85
CA THR A 137 29.08 -13.03 3.67
C THR A 137 27.99 -13.63 2.78
N GLU A 138 26.98 -14.30 3.36
CA GLU A 138 25.86 -14.89 2.61
C GLU A 138 25.14 -13.81 1.78
N PHE A 139 24.79 -12.69 2.41
CA PHE A 139 23.99 -11.64 1.78
C PHE A 139 24.82 -10.87 0.76
N THR A 140 26.06 -10.51 1.09
CA THR A 140 26.97 -9.83 0.16
C THR A 140 27.14 -10.66 -1.13
N ASN A 141 27.34 -11.96 -1.02
CA ASN A 141 27.53 -12.81 -2.21
C ASN A 141 26.24 -13.01 -3.01
N LYS A 142 25.08 -13.05 -2.34
CA LYS A 142 23.81 -13.43 -2.96
C LYS A 142 23.01 -12.26 -3.51
N TYR A 143 23.11 -11.08 -2.89
CA TYR A 143 22.20 -9.95 -3.12
C TYR A 143 22.92 -8.71 -3.65
N ARG A 144 24.22 -8.80 -3.90
CA ARG A 144 24.98 -7.76 -4.59
C ARG A 144 24.58 -7.76 -6.06
N ASP A 145 24.06 -6.62 -6.50
CA ASP A 145 23.65 -6.40 -7.88
C ASP A 145 24.89 -6.25 -8.76
N GLU A 146 24.98 -7.01 -9.84
CA GLU A 146 26.15 -7.02 -10.72
C GLU A 146 26.28 -5.73 -11.56
N VAL A 147 25.20 -4.97 -11.72
CA VAL A 147 25.16 -3.79 -12.60
C VAL A 147 25.60 -2.54 -11.85
N ASP A 148 25.03 -2.28 -10.69
CA ASP A 148 25.34 -1.08 -9.89
C ASP A 148 26.15 -1.35 -8.62
N ASN A 149 26.53 -2.61 -8.38
CA ASN A 149 27.30 -3.05 -7.22
C ASN A 149 26.66 -2.70 -5.86
N ARG A 150 25.34 -2.47 -5.83
CA ARG A 150 24.61 -2.21 -4.58
C ARG A 150 24.07 -3.50 -3.98
N LEU A 151 24.02 -3.56 -2.66
CA LEU A 151 23.43 -4.68 -1.95
C LEU A 151 21.90 -4.48 -1.81
N LYS A 152 21.13 -5.24 -2.59
CA LYS A 152 19.66 -5.10 -2.70
C LYS A 152 18.94 -6.28 -2.08
N LEU A 153 18.31 -6.07 -0.93
CA LEU A 153 17.60 -7.14 -0.23
C LEU A 153 16.22 -7.43 -0.86
N PRO A 154 15.95 -8.67 -1.30
CA PRO A 154 14.59 -9.07 -1.64
C PRO A 154 13.73 -9.23 -0.38
N LEU A 155 12.42 -9.44 -0.55
CA LEU A 155 11.45 -9.56 0.55
C LEU A 155 11.95 -10.46 1.69
N TYR A 156 12.33 -11.70 1.37
CA TYR A 156 12.81 -12.65 2.37
C TYR A 156 14.09 -12.19 3.06
N GLY A 157 15.04 -11.61 2.31
CA GLY A 157 16.28 -11.06 2.87
C GLY A 157 16.03 -9.92 3.86
N ALA A 158 15.11 -9.00 3.51
CA ALA A 158 14.72 -7.90 4.38
C ALA A 158 14.09 -8.37 5.70
N TYR A 159 13.17 -9.35 5.65
CA TYR A 159 12.57 -9.90 6.87
C TYR A 159 13.53 -10.79 7.69
N LYS A 160 14.44 -11.53 7.05
CA LYS A 160 15.52 -12.25 7.74
C LYS A 160 16.43 -11.28 8.50
N LEU A 161 16.82 -10.16 7.87
CA LEU A 161 17.58 -9.09 8.55
C LEU A 161 16.77 -8.50 9.71
N LEU A 162 15.50 -8.14 9.51
CA LEU A 162 14.63 -7.64 10.58
C LEU A 162 14.57 -8.58 11.78
N ARG A 163 14.44 -9.90 11.54
CA ARG A 163 14.43 -10.91 12.61
C ARG A 163 15.74 -10.89 13.42
N LEU A 164 16.89 -10.85 12.74
CA LEU A 164 18.20 -10.81 13.40
C LEU A 164 18.42 -9.51 14.17
N LEU A 165 17.78 -8.41 13.74
CA LEU A 165 17.76 -7.13 14.45
C LEU A 165 16.69 -7.08 15.56
N GLY A 166 16.11 -8.22 15.95
CA GLY A 166 15.13 -8.31 17.03
C GLY A 166 13.77 -7.68 16.71
N ASP A 167 13.45 -7.45 15.43
CA ASP A 167 12.19 -6.83 15.03
C ASP A 167 11.02 -7.82 15.08
N PRO A 168 9.91 -7.50 15.78
CA PRO A 168 8.73 -8.38 15.84
C PRO A 168 8.14 -8.74 14.47
N ALA A 169 8.19 -7.84 13.49
CA ALA A 169 7.71 -8.13 12.14
C ALA A 169 8.59 -9.19 11.44
N GLY A 170 9.90 -9.15 11.68
CA GLY A 170 10.84 -10.18 11.22
C GLY A 170 10.56 -11.54 11.84
N ALA A 171 10.35 -11.58 13.16
CA ALA A 171 10.00 -12.81 13.88
C ALA A 171 8.69 -13.42 13.35
N LEU A 172 7.63 -12.60 13.26
CA LEU A 172 6.32 -13.05 12.77
C LEU A 172 6.36 -13.48 11.31
N PHE A 173 7.06 -12.76 10.42
CA PHE A 173 7.23 -13.18 9.04
C PHE A 173 7.95 -14.53 8.93
N SER A 174 8.97 -14.75 9.76
CA SER A 174 9.71 -16.02 9.80
C SER A 174 8.84 -17.17 10.28
N GLU A 175 7.98 -16.95 11.28
CA GLU A 175 7.00 -17.93 11.77
C GLU A 175 5.98 -18.28 10.67
N GLN A 176 5.51 -17.27 9.94
CA GLN A 176 4.50 -17.41 8.90
C GLN A 176 5.09 -17.73 7.51
N TRP A 177 6.40 -17.98 7.43
CA TRP A 177 7.09 -18.22 6.16
C TRP A 177 6.51 -19.39 5.34
N PRO A 178 6.13 -20.54 5.93
CA PRO A 178 5.51 -21.61 5.16
C PRO A 178 4.23 -21.16 4.43
N GLN A 179 3.38 -20.38 5.09
CA GLN A 179 2.17 -19.83 4.49
C GLN A 179 2.50 -18.75 3.45
N MET A 180 3.40 -17.81 3.77
CA MET A 180 3.84 -16.78 2.83
C MET A 180 4.41 -17.42 1.56
N LYS A 181 5.26 -18.44 1.68
CA LYS A 181 5.87 -19.15 0.56
C LYS A 181 4.81 -19.77 -0.36
N LEU A 182 3.80 -20.45 0.20
CA LEU A 182 2.69 -21.01 -0.57
C LEU A 182 1.96 -19.93 -1.40
N LEU A 183 1.74 -18.76 -0.81
CA LEU A 183 1.07 -17.63 -1.46
C LEU A 183 1.95 -17.01 -2.55
N LEU A 184 3.26 -16.87 -2.30
CA LEU A 184 4.21 -16.41 -3.31
C LEU A 184 4.35 -17.40 -4.47
N ASP A 185 4.30 -18.70 -4.20
CA ASP A 185 4.31 -19.73 -5.24
C ASP A 185 3.05 -19.65 -6.11
N SER A 186 1.87 -19.45 -5.49
CA SER A 186 0.63 -19.19 -6.22
C SER A 186 0.70 -17.93 -7.07
N ARG A 187 1.29 -16.84 -6.53
CA ARG A 187 1.55 -15.60 -7.28
C ARG A 187 2.48 -15.86 -8.46
N ASN A 188 3.56 -16.62 -8.26
CA ASN A 188 4.57 -16.84 -9.28
C ASN A 188 4.05 -17.67 -10.46
N LYS A 189 3.14 -18.60 -10.20
CA LYS A 189 2.44 -19.37 -11.25
C LYS A 189 1.39 -18.56 -12.02
N SER A 190 1.14 -17.32 -11.60
CA SER A 190 0.05 -16.53 -12.15
C SER A 190 0.36 -15.83 -13.47
N ILE A 191 -0.69 -15.47 -14.22
CA ILE A 191 -0.58 -14.81 -15.54
C ILE A 191 0.10 -13.44 -15.49
N LEU A 192 -0.03 -12.71 -14.37
CA LEU A 192 0.66 -11.42 -14.17
C LEU A 192 2.06 -11.57 -13.54
N ALA A 193 2.58 -12.79 -13.48
CA ALA A 193 3.92 -13.10 -12.96
C ALA A 193 4.72 -13.96 -13.96
N HIS A 194 5.00 -15.22 -13.62
CA HIS A 194 5.87 -16.11 -14.40
C HIS A 194 5.17 -17.36 -14.90
N GLY A 195 3.85 -17.48 -14.72
CA GLY A 195 3.07 -18.61 -15.20
C GLY A 195 1.84 -18.16 -15.97
N PHE A 196 0.81 -19.00 -15.97
CA PHE A 196 -0.38 -18.84 -16.81
C PHE A 196 -1.70 -19.12 -16.07
N GLU A 197 -1.65 -19.35 -14.76
CA GLU A 197 -2.84 -19.63 -13.95
C GLU A 197 -3.45 -18.32 -13.42
N PRO A 198 -4.78 -18.15 -13.34
CA PRO A 198 -5.36 -17.02 -12.62
C PRO A 198 -5.22 -17.21 -11.11
N VAL A 199 -5.01 -16.12 -10.36
CA VAL A 199 -5.05 -16.17 -8.90
C VAL A 199 -6.49 -16.40 -8.44
N LYS A 200 -6.67 -17.37 -7.52
CA LYS A 200 -7.97 -17.63 -6.89
C LYS A 200 -8.25 -16.65 -5.76
N ARG A 201 -9.54 -16.37 -5.51
CA ARG A 201 -10.02 -15.49 -4.43
C ARG A 201 -9.45 -15.87 -3.07
N GLU A 202 -9.42 -17.16 -2.75
CA GLU A 202 -8.97 -17.67 -1.45
C GLU A 202 -7.50 -17.31 -1.19
N ARG A 203 -6.66 -17.34 -2.24
CA ARG A 203 -5.25 -16.96 -2.15
C ARG A 203 -5.07 -15.47 -1.88
N TYR A 204 -5.90 -14.63 -2.49
CA TYR A 204 -5.95 -13.22 -2.15
C TYR A 204 -6.36 -13.01 -0.68
N GLU A 205 -7.43 -13.68 -0.22
CA GLU A 205 -7.93 -13.51 1.16
C GLU A 205 -6.92 -13.96 2.21
N GLU A 206 -6.23 -15.09 1.97
CA GLU A 206 -5.12 -15.58 2.80
C GLU A 206 -3.97 -14.56 2.85
N MET A 207 -3.56 -14.04 1.69
CA MET A 207 -2.47 -13.06 1.62
C MET A 207 -2.85 -11.73 2.27
N PHE A 208 -4.09 -11.27 2.10
CA PHE A 208 -4.60 -10.05 2.73
C PHE A 208 -4.53 -10.15 4.26
N LYS A 209 -5.07 -11.23 4.82
CA LYS A 209 -5.04 -11.49 6.27
C LYS A 209 -3.60 -11.56 6.79
N LEU A 210 -2.71 -12.26 6.09
CA LEU A 210 -1.32 -12.40 6.51
C LEU A 210 -0.56 -11.07 6.48
N VAL A 211 -0.72 -10.26 5.42
CA VAL A 211 -0.07 -8.94 5.32
C VAL A 211 -0.60 -7.98 6.39
N CYS A 212 -1.91 -7.96 6.66
CA CYS A 212 -2.48 -7.20 7.76
C CYS A 212 -1.94 -7.66 9.13
N LYS A 213 -1.82 -8.98 9.35
CA LYS A 213 -1.25 -9.56 10.57
C LYS A 213 0.21 -9.12 10.77
N ILE A 214 1.05 -9.21 9.75
CA ILE A 214 2.46 -8.79 9.79
C ILE A 214 2.56 -7.28 10.09
N GLY A 215 1.69 -6.48 9.48
CA GLY A 215 1.63 -5.03 9.66
C GLY A 215 0.98 -4.56 10.96
N GLY A 216 0.32 -5.44 11.72
CA GLY A 216 -0.52 -5.04 12.86
C GLY A 216 -1.70 -4.14 12.45
N VAL A 217 -2.24 -4.31 11.24
CA VAL A 217 -3.28 -3.44 10.67
C VAL A 217 -4.66 -4.05 10.85
N ASN A 218 -5.60 -3.24 11.35
CA ASN A 218 -7.02 -3.55 11.30
C ASN A 218 -7.59 -3.11 9.95
N GLU A 219 -8.31 -3.98 9.25
CA GLU A 219 -8.96 -3.66 7.97
C GLU A 219 -9.89 -2.44 8.05
N GLN A 220 -10.49 -2.19 9.22
CA GLN A 220 -11.37 -1.04 9.44
C GLN A 220 -10.63 0.30 9.46
N SER A 221 -9.33 0.31 9.74
CA SER A 221 -8.50 1.53 9.76
C SER A 221 -7.88 1.87 8.40
N LEU A 222 -8.12 1.06 7.36
CA LEU A 222 -7.63 1.33 6.02
C LEU A 222 -8.37 2.52 5.40
N PRO A 223 -7.71 3.38 4.60
CA PRO A 223 -8.38 4.46 3.89
C PRO A 223 -9.45 3.89 2.94
N ARG A 224 -10.61 4.54 2.90
CA ARG A 224 -11.75 4.13 2.07
C ARG A 224 -12.17 5.28 1.16
N PHE A 225 -12.52 4.94 -0.06
CA PHE A 225 -13.11 5.94 -0.96
C PHE A 225 -14.56 6.18 -0.52
N PRO A 226 -15.03 7.44 -0.59
CA PRO A 226 -16.38 7.78 -0.19
C PRO A 226 -17.38 7.17 -1.17
N ASP A 227 -18.51 6.73 -0.63
CA ASP A 227 -19.68 6.32 -1.40
C ASP A 227 -20.74 7.40 -1.28
N LEU A 228 -21.39 7.73 -2.39
CA LEU A 228 -22.50 8.68 -2.42
C LEU A 228 -23.79 7.87 -2.51
N THR A 229 -24.35 7.52 -1.35
CA THR A 229 -25.67 6.88 -1.27
C THR A 229 -26.76 7.91 -1.54
N LEU A 230 -27.28 7.88 -2.77
CA LEU A 230 -28.37 8.75 -3.25
C LEU A 230 -29.70 8.44 -2.59
#